data_AF-A0A498L9D6-F1
#
_entry.id   AF-A0A498L9D6-F1
#
_cell.length_a   1.000
_cell.length_b   1.000
_cell.length_c   1.000
_cell.angle_alpha   90.00
_cell.angle_beta   90.00
_cell.angle_gamma   90.00
#
_symmetry.space_group_name_H-M   'P 1'
#
loop_
_entity.id
_entity.type
_entity.pdbx_description
1 polymer ?
#
loop_
_entity_poly.entity_id
_entity_poly.type
_entity_poly.pdbx_seq_one_letter_code
_entity_poly.pdbx_strand_id
1 'polypeptide(L)'
;MSVPLNQGSSDSRRTLAPDVSMTGLGYEYVRCQRAENDNTVYVHQLCAIAGGADPHDVFSHAYEVHHICPVPWLNTPENVESVPIWEHREKTLSDDYPVGSGEVYSFDSPDEAPGFCSPDR
;
A
#
# COMPACT_ATOMS: atom_id res chain seq x y z
N MET A 1 -55.16 22.23 1.28
CA MET A 1 -54.36 21.02 1.59
C MET A 1 -52.91 21.41 1.35
N SER A 2 -52.15 21.67 2.41
CA SER A 2 -50.79 22.20 2.33
C SER A 2 -49.79 21.05 2.47
N VAL A 3 -48.96 20.85 1.45
CA VAL A 3 -47.89 19.85 1.43
C VAL A 3 -46.65 20.48 2.09
N PRO A 4 -46.04 19.88 3.13
CA PRO A 4 -44.83 20.44 3.71
C PRO A 4 -43.64 20.25 2.75
N LEU A 5 -42.84 21.31 2.59
CA LEU A 5 -41.57 21.28 1.89
C LEU A 5 -40.58 20.36 2.62
N ASN A 6 -40.05 19.38 1.89
CA ASN A 6 -38.97 18.50 2.32
C ASN A 6 -37.72 19.35 2.55
N GLN A 7 -37.31 19.51 3.82
CA GLN A 7 -36.08 20.21 4.18
C GLN A 7 -34.90 19.36 3.75
N GLY A 8 -34.15 19.85 2.76
CA GLY A 8 -32.92 19.22 2.30
C GLY A 8 -31.94 19.10 3.46
N SER A 9 -31.60 17.86 3.81
CA SER A 9 -30.48 17.56 4.70
C SER A 9 -29.19 17.88 3.95
N SER A 10 -28.70 19.10 4.14
CA SER A 10 -27.37 19.51 3.72
C SER A 10 -26.35 18.87 4.65
N ASP A 11 -26.01 17.60 4.38
CA ASP A 11 -24.85 16.92 4.98
C ASP A 11 -23.58 17.63 4.49
N SER A 12 -23.28 18.75 5.14
CA SER A 12 -22.06 19.54 4.99
C SER A 12 -20.96 18.90 5.83
N ARG A 13 -20.70 17.61 5.57
CA ARG A 13 -19.50 16.94 6.03
C ARG A 13 -18.34 17.58 5.29
N ARG A 14 -17.64 18.48 5.96
CA ARG A 14 -16.30 18.92 5.56
C ARG A 14 -15.49 17.64 5.34
N THR A 15 -15.16 17.35 4.09
CA THR A 15 -14.25 16.25 3.76
C THR A 15 -12.91 16.66 4.36
N LEU A 16 -12.55 16.05 5.49
CA LEU A 16 -11.20 16.19 6.02
C LEU A 16 -10.24 15.70 4.93
N ALA A 17 -9.08 16.35 4.82
CA ALA A 17 -8.04 15.85 3.94
C ALA A 17 -7.75 14.38 4.31
N PRO A 18 -7.56 13.51 3.32
CA PRO A 18 -7.17 12.13 3.61
C PRO A 18 -5.85 12.14 4.37
N ASP A 19 -5.79 11.35 5.44
CA ASP A 19 -4.58 11.16 6.23
C ASP A 19 -3.89 9.86 5.81
N VAL A 20 -2.56 9.88 5.81
CA VAL A 20 -1.74 8.70 5.52
C VAL A 20 -1.22 8.15 6.85
N SER A 21 -1.51 6.89 7.11
CA SER A 21 -1.06 6.15 8.29
C SER A 21 -0.06 5.06 7.89
N MET A 22 0.72 4.58 8.85
CA MET A 22 1.67 3.48 8.65
C MET A 22 1.32 2.27 9.50
N THR A 23 1.51 1.07 8.97
CA THR A 23 1.44 -0.17 9.75
C THR A 23 2.70 -0.33 10.61
N GLY A 24 2.67 -1.23 11.60
CA GLY A 24 3.87 -1.59 12.38
C GLY A 24 4.99 -2.25 11.55
N LEU A 25 4.73 -2.56 10.28
CA LEU A 25 5.69 -3.11 9.31
C LEU A 25 6.19 -2.06 8.31
N GLY A 26 5.79 -0.79 8.45
CA GLY A 26 6.24 0.31 7.60
C GLY A 26 5.44 0.54 6.32
N TYR A 27 4.34 -0.20 6.09
CA TYR A 27 3.48 0.04 4.93
C TYR A 27 2.58 1.26 5.14
N GLU A 28 2.60 2.18 4.18
CA GLU A 28 1.70 3.33 4.17
C GLU A 28 0.31 2.95 3.64
N TYR A 29 -0.74 3.46 4.29
CA TYR A 29 -2.13 3.23 3.90
C TYR A 29 -3.01 4.45 4.18
N VAL A 30 -4.13 4.53 3.46
CA VAL A 30 -5.21 5.48 3.69
C VAL A 30 -6.46 4.71 4.09
N ARG A 31 -7.15 5.17 5.13
CA ARG A 31 -8.42 4.60 5.59
C ARG A 31 -9.58 5.52 5.22
N CYS A 32 -10.60 4.98 4.59
CA CYS A 32 -11.80 5.68 4.19
C CYS A 32 -13.01 5.10 4.92
N GLN A 33 -13.57 5.88 5.84
CA GLN A 33 -14.80 5.56 6.55
C GLN A 33 -15.96 6.36 5.95
N ARG A 34 -16.88 5.65 5.29
CA ARG A 34 -18.07 6.26 4.69
C ARG A 34 -19.32 5.43 5.02
N ALA A 35 -20.18 6.01 5.86
CA ALA A 35 -21.35 5.35 6.41
C ALA A 35 -20.95 4.06 7.15
N GLU A 36 -21.44 2.90 6.72
CA GLU A 36 -21.12 1.59 7.29
C GLU A 36 -19.90 0.94 6.65
N ASN A 37 -19.27 1.60 5.67
CA ASN A 37 -18.09 1.07 4.99
C ASN A 37 -16.82 1.63 5.61
N ASP A 38 -15.86 0.74 5.81
CA ASP A 38 -14.53 1.06 6.30
C ASP A 38 -13.50 0.35 5.41
N ASN A 39 -12.96 1.11 4.46
CA ASN A 39 -12.05 0.58 3.45
C ASN A 39 -10.63 1.08 3.75
N THR A 40 -9.66 0.19 3.57
CA THR A 40 -8.24 0.53 3.65
C THR A 40 -7.61 0.29 2.30
N VAL A 41 -6.80 1.25 1.83
CA VAL A 41 -6.03 1.11 0.60
C VAL A 41 -4.57 1.40 0.92
N TYR A 42 -3.67 0.51 0.49
CA TYR A 42 -2.23 0.72 0.64
C TYR A 42 -1.69 1.64 -0.44
N VAL A 43 -0.70 2.47 -0.09
CA VAL A 43 -0.11 3.45 -1.03
C VAL A 43 0.55 2.75 -2.22
N HIS A 44 1.23 1.62 -2.02
CA HIS A 44 1.82 0.85 -3.14
C HIS A 44 0.76 0.36 -4.13
N GLN A 45 -0.46 0.00 -3.68
CA GLN A 45 -1.55 -0.39 -4.59
C GLN A 45 -1.97 0.80 -5.46
N LEU A 46 -2.04 2.00 -4.90
CA LEU A 46 -2.32 3.22 -5.66
C LEU A 46 -1.19 3.55 -6.64
N CYS A 47 0.07 3.33 -6.25
CA CYS A 47 1.21 3.50 -7.15
C CYS A 47 1.18 2.50 -8.32
N ALA A 48 0.81 1.23 -8.09
CA ALA A 48 0.63 0.26 -9.17
C ALA A 48 -0.44 0.71 -10.18
N ILE A 49 -1.58 1.20 -9.69
CA ILE A 49 -2.66 1.75 -10.54
C ILE A 49 -2.16 2.98 -11.31
N ALA A 50 -1.44 3.89 -10.65
CA ALA A 50 -0.85 5.06 -11.30
C ALA A 50 0.20 4.68 -12.36
N GLY A 51 0.87 3.53 -12.19
CA GLY A 51 1.78 2.92 -13.16
C GLY A 51 1.10 2.20 -14.32
N GLY A 52 -0.24 2.09 -14.32
CA GLY A 52 -1.02 1.50 -15.41
C GLY A 52 -1.57 0.10 -15.14
N ALA A 53 -1.43 -0.43 -13.92
CA ALA A 53 -2.11 -1.67 -13.54
C ALA A 53 -3.64 -1.51 -13.54
N ASP A 54 -4.37 -2.56 -13.88
CA ASP A 54 -5.84 -2.56 -13.80
C ASP A 54 -6.28 -2.52 -12.32
N PRO A 55 -7.07 -1.52 -11.89
CA PRO A 55 -7.64 -1.49 -10.54
C PRO A 55 -8.41 -2.77 -10.17
N HIS A 56 -9.06 -3.41 -11.13
CA HIS A 56 -9.78 -4.65 -10.87
C HIS A 56 -8.84 -5.79 -10.49
N ASP A 57 -7.66 -5.85 -11.11
CA ASP A 57 -6.63 -6.83 -10.77
C ASP A 57 -5.99 -6.51 -9.41
N VAL A 58 -5.62 -5.24 -9.16
CA VAL A 58 -5.00 -4.78 -7.91
C VAL A 58 -5.86 -5.03 -6.67
N PHE A 59 -7.18 -4.91 -6.80
CA PHE A 59 -8.13 -5.19 -5.71
C PHE A 59 -8.73 -6.59 -5.75
N SER A 60 -8.29 -7.45 -6.68
CA SER A 60 -8.71 -8.85 -6.75
C SER A 60 -7.95 -9.73 -5.76
N HIS A 61 -8.40 -10.97 -5.61
CA HIS A 61 -7.66 -12.04 -4.95
C HIS A 61 -6.79 -12.86 -5.92
N ALA A 62 -6.60 -12.39 -7.17
CA ALA A 62 -5.81 -13.09 -8.18
C ALA A 62 -4.38 -12.53 -8.31
N TYR A 63 -4.19 -11.26 -7.94
CA TYR A 63 -2.92 -10.56 -8.00
C TYR A 63 -2.50 -10.05 -6.62
N GLU A 64 -1.20 -9.89 -6.47
CA GLU A 64 -0.57 -9.27 -5.30
C GLU A 64 0.34 -8.15 -5.79
N VAL A 65 0.22 -7.00 -5.14
CA VAL A 65 1.13 -5.87 -5.38
C VAL A 65 2.22 -5.94 -4.32
N HIS A 66 3.46 -6.05 -4.76
CA HIS A 66 4.61 -6.17 -3.87
C HIS A 66 5.72 -5.20 -4.27
N HIS A 67 6.65 -4.97 -3.35
CA HIS A 67 7.84 -4.17 -3.63
C HIS A 67 8.96 -5.06 -4.16
N ILE A 68 9.64 -4.62 -5.22
CA ILE A 68 10.79 -5.33 -5.80
C ILE A 68 11.97 -5.29 -4.81
N CYS A 69 12.29 -4.10 -4.30
CA CYS A 69 13.15 -3.91 -3.14
C CYS A 69 12.27 -3.91 -1.89
N PRO A 70 12.53 -4.75 -0.87
CA PRO A 70 11.65 -4.93 0.30
C PRO A 70 11.75 -3.77 1.31
N VAL A 71 11.52 -2.55 0.83
CA VAL A 71 11.51 -1.29 1.58
C VAL A 71 10.07 -0.76 1.51
N PRO A 72 9.24 -0.99 2.54
CA PRO A 72 7.78 -0.76 2.48
C PRO A 72 7.35 0.70 2.24
N TRP A 73 8.21 1.67 2.55
CA TRP A 73 7.98 3.09 2.32
C TRP A 73 8.51 3.59 0.96
N LEU A 74 9.17 2.74 0.17
CA LEU A 74 9.69 3.10 -1.16
C LEU A 74 8.62 2.84 -2.24
N ASN A 75 7.64 3.73 -2.31
CA ASN A 75 6.47 3.63 -3.19
C ASN A 75 6.70 4.25 -4.59
N THR A 76 7.85 4.00 -5.22
CA THR A 76 8.12 4.45 -6.60
C THR A 76 7.51 3.46 -7.60
N PRO A 77 7.04 3.90 -8.78
CA PRO A 77 6.45 3.01 -9.77
C PRO A 77 7.44 1.94 -10.26
N GLU A 78 8.74 2.23 -10.22
CA GLU A 78 9.80 1.27 -10.56
C GLU A 78 10.04 0.21 -9.47
N ASN A 79 9.61 0.47 -8.23
CA ASN A 79 9.81 -0.44 -7.10
C ASN A 79 8.54 -1.23 -6.75
N VAL A 80 7.44 -1.05 -7.48
CA VAL A 80 6.15 -1.68 -7.20
C VAL A 80 5.73 -2.51 -8.40
N GLU A 81 5.42 -3.78 -8.17
CA GLU A 81 5.00 -4.71 -9.22
C GLU A 81 3.71 -5.45 -8.81
N SER A 82 2.78 -5.56 -9.75
CA SER A 82 1.57 -6.39 -9.62
C SER A 82 1.81 -7.72 -10.31
N VAL A 83 1.87 -8.80 -9.54
CA VAL A 83 2.11 -10.15 -10.04
C VAL A 83 0.94 -11.08 -9.70
N PRO A 84 0.66 -12.09 -10.52
CA PRO A 84 -0.30 -13.10 -10.13
C PRO A 84 0.16 -13.83 -8.86
N ILE A 85 -0.77 -14.12 -7.94
CA ILE A 85 -0.43 -14.76 -6.65
C ILE A 85 0.29 -16.10 -6.84
N TRP A 86 -0.04 -16.84 -7.91
CA TRP A 86 0.63 -18.12 -8.20
C TRP A 86 2.12 -17.94 -8.53
N GLU A 87 2.52 -16.81 -9.10
CA GLU A 87 3.92 -16.49 -9.39
C GLU A 87 4.68 -16.02 -8.14
N HIS A 88 4.00 -15.24 -7.27
CA HIS A 88 4.59 -14.73 -6.02
C HIS A 88 4.96 -15.85 -5.02
N ARG A 89 4.18 -16.94 -5.00
CA ARG A 89 4.45 -18.12 -4.14
C ARG A 89 5.70 -18.91 -4.55
N GLU A 90 6.12 -18.84 -5.81
CA GLU A 90 7.33 -19.52 -6.26
C GLU A 90 8.59 -18.71 -5.91
N LYS A 91 8.51 -17.38 -5.90
CA LYS A 91 9.64 -16.49 -5.56
C LYS A 91 9.91 -16.40 -4.04
N THR A 92 8.86 -16.43 -3.23
CA THR A 92 8.98 -16.42 -1.75
C THR A 92 9.63 -17.68 -1.15
N LEU A 93 9.79 -18.76 -1.93
CA LEU A 93 10.52 -19.96 -1.51
C LEU A 93 12.03 -19.88 -1.79
N SER A 94 12.49 -18.92 -2.61
CA SER A 94 13.91 -18.70 -2.91
C SER A 94 14.54 -17.52 -2.15
N ASP A 95 13.75 -16.77 -1.39
CA ASP A 95 14.24 -15.62 -0.64
C ASP A 95 14.67 -16.00 0.79
N ASP A 96 15.97 -16.19 0.95
CA ASP A 96 16.75 -16.13 2.20
C ASP A 96 16.64 -14.73 2.86
N TYR A 97 15.42 -14.21 3.08
CA TYR A 97 15.21 -13.12 4.01
C TYR A 97 14.93 -13.70 5.39
N PRO A 98 15.81 -13.48 6.40
CA PRO A 98 15.53 -13.94 7.74
C PRO A 98 14.25 -13.24 8.22
N VAL A 99 13.23 -14.05 8.53
CA VAL A 99 12.13 -13.66 9.40
C VAL A 99 12.76 -13.10 10.67
N GLY A 100 12.84 -11.77 10.73
CA GLY A 100 13.43 -11.01 11.82
C GLY A 100 12.58 -11.18 13.06
N SER A 101 12.93 -12.19 13.86
CA SER A 101 12.71 -12.19 15.29
C SER A 101 13.30 -10.92 15.90
N GLY A 102 12.48 -9.91 16.15
CA GLY A 102 12.58 -8.97 17.28
C GLY A 102 13.93 -8.31 17.63
N GLU A 103 14.91 -8.22 16.74
CA GLU A 103 16.18 -7.54 17.02
C GLU A 103 16.08 -6.08 16.59
N VAL A 104 16.10 -5.20 17.58
CA VAL A 104 16.21 -3.75 17.43
C VAL A 104 17.54 -3.45 16.75
N TYR A 105 17.51 -3.05 15.47
CA TYR A 105 18.70 -2.56 14.77
C TYR A 105 19.21 -1.30 15.48
N SER A 106 20.24 -1.46 16.30
CA SER A 106 21.04 -0.34 16.80
C SER A 106 22.00 0.08 15.70
N PHE A 107 21.84 1.31 15.19
CA PHE A 107 22.70 1.92 14.19
C PHE A 107 24.03 2.31 14.83
N ASP A 108 24.95 1.37 14.90
CA ASP A 108 26.31 1.59 15.40
C ASP A 108 27.34 1.02 14.42
N SER A 109 27.36 1.55 13.19
CA SER A 109 28.57 1.67 12.35
C SER A 109 28.24 2.32 10.99
N PRO A 110 28.95 3.38 10.56
CA PRO A 110 28.63 4.11 9.32
C PRO A 110 29.29 3.55 8.04
N ASP A 111 29.86 2.34 8.01
CA ASP A 111 30.79 1.95 6.92
C ASP A 111 30.35 0.79 6.01
N GLU A 112 29.13 0.25 6.14
CA GLU A 112 28.58 -0.68 5.16
C GLU A 112 27.15 -0.29 4.79
N ALA A 113 27.02 0.49 3.70
CA ALA A 113 25.74 0.69 3.05
C ALA A 113 25.31 -0.65 2.39
N PRO A 114 24.08 -1.16 2.64
CA PRO A 114 23.58 -2.31 1.92
C PRO A 114 23.49 -1.96 0.43
N GLY A 115 23.98 -2.88 -0.40
CA GLY A 115 24.13 -2.72 -1.85
C GLY A 115 22.89 -2.15 -2.49
N PHE A 116 23.04 -0.96 -3.07
CA PHE A 116 22.05 -0.32 -3.93
C PHE A 116 21.77 -1.28 -5.09
N CYS A 117 20.55 -1.81 -5.17
CA CYS A 117 20.11 -2.60 -6.31
C CYS A 117 20.05 -1.64 -7.51
N SER A 118 21.07 -1.67 -8.37
CA SER A 118 21.08 -0.90 -9.62
C SER A 118 20.09 -1.55 -10.59
N PRO A 119 19.12 -0.81 -11.15
CA PRO A 119 18.36 -1.33 -12.27
C PRO A 119 19.26 -1.33 -13.51
N ASP A 120 19.58 -2.52 -14.02
CA ASP A 120 20.25 -2.70 -15.30
C ASP A 120 19.37 -2.12 -16.43
N ARG A 121 20.00 -1.30 -17.28
CA ARG A 121 19.38 -0.63 -18.44
C ARG A 121 19.30 -1.52 -19.66
#